data_AF-A0A7X8UL77-F1
#
_entry.id   AF-A0A7X8UL77-F1
#
_cell.length_a   1.000
_cell.length_b   1.000
_cell.length_c   1.000
_cell.angle_alpha   90.00
_cell.angle_beta   90.00
_cell.angle_gamma   90.00
#
_symmetry.space_group_name_H-M   'P 1'
#
loop_
_entity.id
_entity.type
_entity.pdbx_description
1 polymer ?
#
loop_
_entity_poly.entity_id
_entity_poly.type
_entity_poly.pdbx_seq_one_letter_code
_entity_poly.pdbx_strand_id
1 'polypeptide(L)' 'KIIIGGGQMDDTVRKYTGADAYGDDAMAAVAFAKEAVGVK' A
#
# COMPACT_ATOMS: atom_id res chain seq x y z
N LYS A 1 6.55 -6.69 3.12
CA LYS A 1 6.10 -5.57 2.29
C LYS A 1 5.14 -4.70 3.11
N ILE A 2 5.29 -3.38 3.09
CA ILE A 2 4.51 -2.40 3.84
C ILE A 2 3.68 -1.58 2.83
N ILE A 3 2.37 -1.53 3.03
CA ILE A 3 1.46 -0.66 2.29
C ILE A 3 0.85 0.36 3.24
N ILE A 4 0.82 1.62 2.82
CA ILE A 4 0.17 2.73 3.54
C ILE A 4 -1.09 3.16 2.79
N GLY A 5 -2.09 3.71 3.48
CA GLY A 5 -3.35 4.07 2.84
C GLY A 5 -4.01 5.31 3.43
N GLY A 6 -4.90 5.91 2.64
CA GLY A 6 -5.64 7.12 3.00
C GLY A 6 -5.83 8.07 1.81
N GLY A 7 -6.87 8.91 1.86
CA GLY A 7 -7.23 9.77 0.72
C GLY A 7 -6.20 10.83 0.32
N GLN A 8 -5.20 11.10 1.18
CA GLN A 8 -4.11 12.05 0.91
C GLN A 8 -2.77 11.35 0.63
N MET A 9 -2.77 10.07 0.27
CA MET A 9 -1.52 9.36 -0.04
C MET A 9 -0.97 9.75 -1.40
N ASP A 10 0.34 10.00 -1.44
CA ASP A 10 1.11 10.26 -2.65
C ASP A 10 2.52 9.66 -2.54
N ASP A 11 3.32 9.85 -3.59
CA ASP A 11 4.70 9.40 -3.64
C ASP A 11 5.62 10.08 -2.61
N THR A 12 5.29 11.29 -2.17
CA THR A 12 6.03 12.02 -1.14
C THR A 12 5.88 11.31 0.20
N VAL A 13 4.63 10.96 0.57
CA VAL A 13 4.32 10.23 1.80
C VAL A 13 4.90 8.82 1.75
N ARG A 14 4.84 8.13 0.60
CA ARG A 14 5.49 6.82 0.42
C ARG A 14 6.99 6.89 0.66
N LYS A 15 7.69 7.86 0.04
CA LYS A 15 9.14 8.04 0.22
C LYS A 15 9.51 8.42 1.65
N TYR A 16 8.72 9.28 2.28
CA TYR A 16 8.95 9.72 3.66
C TYR A 16 8.80 8.57 4.66
N THR A 17 7.81 7.70 4.46
CA THR A 17 7.55 6.54 5.33
C THR A 17 8.39 5.31 4.98
N GLY A 18 8.98 5.26 3.78
CA GLY A 18 9.69 4.08 3.28
C GLY A 18 8.78 2.91 2.94
N ALA A 19 7.50 3.17 2.62
CA ALA A 19 6.55 2.11 2.26
C ALA A 19 6.83 1.53 0.87
N ASP A 20 6.56 0.23 0.70
CA ASP A 20 6.69 -0.46 -0.58
C ASP A 20 5.61 -0.02 -1.57
N ALA A 21 4.40 0.29 -1.08
CA ALA A 21 3.27 0.73 -1.88
C ALA A 21 2.33 1.67 -1.09
N TYR A 22 1.44 2.36 -1.80
CA TYR A 22 0.29 3.05 -1.20
C TYR A 22 -1.00 2.73 -1.95
N GLY A 23 -2.13 2.79 -1.23
CA GLY A 23 -3.47 2.61 -1.78
C GLY A 23 -4.42 3.73 -1.35
N ASP A 24 -5.21 4.22 -2.28
CA ASP A 24 -6.29 5.18 -2.09
C ASP A 24 -7.53 4.55 -1.43
N ASP A 25 -7.72 3.23 -1.59
CA ASP A 25 -8.77 2.48 -0.93
C ASP A 25 -8.28 1.22 -0.18
N ALA A 26 -9.15 0.68 0.67
CA ALA A 26 -8.86 -0.51 1.46
C ALA A 26 -8.71 -1.77 0.59
N MET A 27 -9.32 -1.80 -0.61
CA MET A 27 -9.30 -2.98 -1.48
C MET A 27 -7.95 -3.14 -2.19
N ALA A 28 -7.33 -2.03 -2.60
CA ALA A 28 -5.96 -1.99 -3.11
C ALA A 28 -4.96 -2.53 -2.08
N ALA A 29 -5.14 -2.16 -0.81
CA ALA A 29 -4.34 -2.68 0.29
C ALA A 29 -4.51 -4.20 0.48
N VAL A 30 -5.73 -4.72 0.40
CA VAL A 30 -6.01 -6.16 0.50
C VAL A 30 -5.42 -6.93 -0.70
N ALA A 31 -5.54 -6.40 -1.92
CA ALA A 31 -4.97 -7.02 -3.11
C ALA A 31 -3.44 -7.12 -3.03
N PHE A 32 -2.78 -6.03 -2.62
CA PHE A 32 -1.35 -6.01 -2.37
C PHE A 32 -0.93 -7.00 -1.28
N ALA A 33 -1.71 -7.09 -0.19
CA ALA A 33 -1.45 -8.04 0.89
C ALA A 33 -1.53 -9.49 0.37
N LYS A 34 -2.56 -9.85 -0.41
CA LYS A 34 -2.71 -11.18 -1.03
C LYS A 34 -1.54 -11.53 -1.94
N GLU A 35 -1.11 -10.59 -2.78
CA GLU A 35 0.09 -10.76 -3.62
C GLU A 35 1.35 -10.95 -2.77
N ALA A 36 1.51 -10.15 -1.71
CA ALA A 36 2.66 -10.21 -0.82
C ALA A 36 2.75 -11.53 -0.04
N VAL A 37 1.62 -12.12 0.36
CA VAL A 37 1.57 -13.42 1.04
C VAL A 37 1.49 -14.62 0.08
N GLY A 38 1.44 -14.39 -1.23
CA GLY A 38 1.40 -15.44 -2.25
C GLY A 38 0.08 -16.23 -2.28
N VAL A 39 -1.00 -15.66 -1.75
CA VAL A 39 -2.32 -16.31 -1.73
C VAL A 39 -3.10 -15.85 -2.96
N LYS A 40 -3.22 -16.74 -3.95
CA LYS A 40 -4.09 -16.56 -5.13
C LYS A 40 -5.55 -16.79 -4.77
#